data_AF-A0AAV3R7C3-F1
#
_entry.id   AF-A0AAV3R7C3-F1
#
_cell.length_a   1.000
_cell.length_b   1.000
_cell.length_c   1.000
_cell.angle_alpha   90.00
_cell.angle_beta   90.00
_cell.angle_gamma   90.00
#
_symmetry.space_group_name_H-M   'P 1'
#
loop_
_entity.id
_entity.type
_entity.pdbx_description
1 polymer ?
#
loop_
_entity_poly.entity_id
_entity_poly.type
_entity_poly.pdbx_seq_one_letter_code
_entity_poly.pdbx_strand_id
1 'polypeptide(L)'
;MKATNRSNVENRNRITHAHKIDHRDEVKKPQIQGRVFGLTKQDAIDSNAVVSGMIQIGSFYVHALFDPGANHSFMTSLFAGKIGRVSEPLEFELCLSTLLGVYVMIDHVFKNCVIKIDCYELLADFVKLNMCDLV
;
A
#
# COMPACT_ATOMS: atom_id res chain seq x y z
N MET A 1 -15.64 26.10 4.77
CA MET A 1 -16.26 27.00 5.77
C MET A 1 -15.24 27.26 6.88
N LYS A 2 -15.05 28.52 7.29
CA LYS A 2 -14.10 28.95 8.34
C LYS A 2 -14.89 29.35 9.60
N ALA A 3 -14.32 29.07 10.77
CA ALA A 3 -14.57 29.83 11.98
C ALA A 3 -13.26 29.94 12.79
N THR A 4 -12.93 31.18 13.15
CA THR A 4 -11.74 31.63 13.89
C THR A 4 -12.22 32.08 15.27
N ASN A 5 -11.45 31.83 16.34
CA ASN A 5 -11.54 32.60 17.58
C ASN A 5 -10.13 32.88 18.13
N ARG A 6 -9.83 34.17 18.35
CA ARG A 6 -8.60 34.72 18.95
C ARG A 6 -8.90 35.33 20.30
N SER A 7 -7.81 35.48 21.06
CA SER A 7 -7.57 36.17 22.34
C SER A 7 -7.60 35.22 23.56
N ASN A 8 -6.67 35.29 24.52
CA ASN A 8 -5.91 36.45 24.98
C ASN A 8 -4.52 36.06 25.55
N VAL A 9 -3.59 37.00 25.43
CA VAL A 9 -2.22 37.09 26.00
C VAL A 9 -2.38 37.31 27.52
N GLU A 10 -1.64 36.73 28.48
CA GLU A 10 -0.22 36.87 28.82
C GLU A 10 0.00 36.10 30.16
N ASN A 11 1.10 35.36 30.34
CA ASN A 11 1.79 35.37 31.64
C ASN A 11 3.23 34.86 31.50
N ARG A 12 4.21 35.70 31.84
CA ARG A 12 5.64 35.46 31.67
C ARG A 12 6.31 34.94 32.95
N ASN A 13 7.22 34.01 32.73
CA ASN A 13 8.47 33.71 33.46
C ASN A 13 8.44 32.91 34.76
N ARG A 14 9.01 31.69 34.70
CA ARG A 14 10.09 31.23 35.59
C ARG A 14 10.86 30.04 34.98
N ILE A 15 12.19 30.18 34.92
CA ILE A 15 13.19 29.32 34.27
C ILE A 15 13.51 28.11 35.17
N THR A 16 13.62 26.90 34.61
CA THR A 16 14.64 25.91 35.00
C THR A 16 14.98 25.02 33.79
N HIS A 17 16.27 24.84 33.52
CA HIS A 17 16.81 24.03 32.42
C HIS A 17 16.65 22.53 32.69
N ALA A 18 16.00 21.77 31.80
CA ALA A 18 16.29 20.36 31.55
C ALA A 18 15.65 19.87 30.23
N HIS A 19 16.50 19.37 29.33
CA HIS A 19 16.21 18.63 28.10
C HIS A 19 15.26 19.26 27.06
N LYS A 20 15.85 19.88 26.03
CA LYS A 20 15.24 19.94 24.69
C LYS A 20 14.99 18.51 24.22
N ILE A 21 13.74 18.07 24.23
CA ILE A 21 13.31 17.02 23.32
C ILE A 21 13.27 17.68 21.95
N ASP A 22 14.22 17.32 21.09
CA ASP A 22 14.20 17.61 19.67
C ASP A 22 12.94 16.96 19.09
N HIS A 23 11.85 17.72 19.02
CA HIS A 23 10.74 17.37 18.15
C HIS A 23 11.26 17.49 16.72
N ARG A 24 11.92 16.44 16.23
CA ARG A 24 11.90 16.17 14.80
C ARG A 24 10.42 16.05 14.46
N ASP A 25 9.92 17.04 13.74
CA ASP A 25 8.65 16.95 13.03
C ASP A 25 8.76 15.74 12.10
N GLU A 26 8.34 14.58 12.57
CA GLU A 26 8.11 13.42 11.74
C GLU A 26 6.95 13.82 10.84
N VAL A 27 7.28 14.22 9.60
CA VAL A 27 6.27 14.55 8.59
C VAL A 27 5.44 13.29 8.38
N LYS A 28 4.29 13.22 9.05
CA LYS A 28 3.34 12.11 8.90
C LYS A 28 2.95 12.01 7.44
N LYS A 29 3.27 10.88 6.80
CA LYS A 29 2.87 10.61 5.42
C LYS A 29 1.34 10.61 5.32
N PRO A 30 0.76 11.05 4.19
CA PRO A 30 -0.67 10.89 3.95
C PRO A 30 -1.08 9.42 4.07
N GLN A 31 -2.20 9.14 4.74
CA GLN A 31 -2.77 7.79 4.86
C GLN A 31 -3.93 7.64 3.88
N ILE A 32 -3.90 6.59 3.07
CA ILE A 32 -4.97 6.22 2.13
C ILE A 32 -5.55 4.89 2.57
N GLN A 33 -6.89 4.78 2.59
CA GLN A 33 -7.57 3.54 2.96
C GLN A 33 -7.82 2.68 1.72
N GLY A 34 -7.40 1.42 1.79
CA GLY A 34 -7.73 0.37 0.83
C GLY A 34 -8.46 -0.80 1.51
N ARG A 35 -9.07 -1.66 0.71
CA ARG A 35 -9.66 -2.92 1.17
C ARG A 35 -9.06 -4.07 0.38
N VAL A 36 -8.78 -5.20 1.04
CA VAL A 36 -8.38 -6.44 0.39
C VAL A 36 -9.50 -7.45 0.54
N PHE A 37 -9.91 -8.07 -0.56
CA PHE A 37 -10.81 -9.20 -0.54
C PHE A 37 -10.00 -10.48 -0.74
N GLY A 38 -10.20 -11.46 0.15
CA GLY A 38 -9.67 -12.80 -0.07
C GLY A 38 -10.50 -13.47 -1.16
N LEU A 39 -9.93 -13.64 -2.35
CA LEU A 39 -10.54 -14.39 -3.44
C LEU A 39 -9.71 -15.65 -3.68
N THR A 40 -10.38 -16.81 -3.71
CA THR A 40 -9.75 -18.03 -4.22
C THR A 40 -9.75 -18.00 -5.75
N LYS A 41 -8.96 -18.91 -6.36
CA LYS A 41 -8.97 -19.08 -7.82
C LYS A 41 -10.36 -19.43 -8.35
N GLN A 42 -11.12 -20.25 -7.62
CA GLN A 42 -12.48 -20.62 -8.03
C GLN A 42 -13.44 -19.43 -7.92
N ASP A 43 -13.36 -18.67 -6.83
CA ASP A 43 -14.15 -17.44 -6.66
C ASP A 43 -13.90 -16.44 -7.79
N ALA A 44 -12.64 -16.31 -8.23
CA ALA A 44 -12.28 -15.45 -9.34
C ALA A 44 -12.78 -15.93 -10.71
N ILE A 45 -12.96 -17.24 -10.90
CA ILE A 45 -13.51 -17.81 -12.13
C ILE A 45 -15.03 -17.61 -12.17
N ASP A 46 -15.69 -17.77 -11.03
CA ASP A 46 -17.16 -17.71 -10.93
C ASP A 46 -17.70 -16.27 -10.76
N SER A 47 -16.81 -15.31 -10.49
CA SER A 47 -17.16 -13.91 -10.29
C SER A 47 -17.20 -13.12 -11.60
N ASN A 48 -18.26 -12.34 -11.78
CA ASN A 48 -18.35 -11.33 -12.84
C ASN A 48 -17.66 -10.00 -12.48
N ALA A 49 -17.13 -9.87 -11.26
CA ALA A 49 -16.52 -8.63 -10.76
C ALA A 49 -15.02 -8.52 -11.07
N VAL A 50 -14.36 -9.65 -11.32
CA VAL A 50 -12.93 -9.71 -11.63
C VAL A 50 -12.70 -10.56 -12.87
N VAL A 51 -11.64 -10.28 -13.61
CA VAL A 51 -11.15 -11.15 -14.68
C VAL A 51 -9.91 -11.87 -14.17
N SER A 52 -9.84 -13.18 -14.35
CA SER A 52 -8.64 -13.97 -14.01
C SER A 52 -7.87 -14.31 -15.29
N GLY A 53 -6.54 -14.21 -15.25
CA GLY A 53 -5.71 -14.50 -16.42
C GLY A 53 -4.27 -14.82 -16.07
N MET A 54 -3.48 -15.13 -17.09
CA MET A 54 -2.04 -15.34 -16.97
C MET A 54 -1.31 -14.09 -17.48
N ILE A 55 -0.35 -13.61 -16.70
CA ILE A 55 0.61 -12.59 -17.14
C ILE A 55 2.02 -13.13 -16.95
N GLN A 56 2.98 -12.61 -17.71
CA GLN A 56 4.38 -12.90 -17.50
C GLN A 56 5.07 -11.74 -16.79
N ILE A 57 5.85 -12.03 -15.75
CA ILE A 57 6.70 -11.08 -15.04
C ILE A 57 8.11 -11.66 -14.98
N GLY A 58 9.05 -11.02 -15.66
CA GLY A 58 10.38 -11.60 -15.91
C GLY A 58 10.27 -12.90 -16.70
N SER A 59 10.81 -13.99 -16.18
CA SER A 59 10.75 -15.33 -16.78
C SER A 59 9.58 -16.19 -16.29
N PHE A 60 8.70 -15.66 -15.42
CA PHE A 60 7.65 -16.43 -14.77
C PHE A 60 6.27 -16.05 -15.31
N TYR A 61 5.47 -17.06 -15.64
CA TYR A 61 4.03 -16.88 -15.81
C TYR A 61 3.34 -16.98 -14.46
N VAL A 62 2.48 -16.02 -14.16
CA VAL A 62 1.73 -15.94 -12.91
C VAL A 62 0.26 -15.72 -13.19
N HIS A 63 -0.58 -16.29 -12.33
CA HIS A 63 -2.00 -16.02 -12.34
C HIS A 63 -2.24 -14.64 -11.71
N ALA A 64 -2.98 -13.79 -12.41
CA ALA A 64 -3.32 -12.45 -12.00
C ALA A 64 -4.84 -12.27 -11.97
N LEU A 65 -5.30 -11.46 -11.01
CA LEU A 65 -6.67 -10.98 -10.94
C LEU A 65 -6.68 -9.53 -11.43
N PHE A 66 -7.46 -9.27 -12.47
CA PHE A 66 -7.77 -7.94 -12.97
C PHE A 66 -9.07 -7.50 -12.31
N ASP A 67 -8.96 -6.66 -11.29
CA ASP A 67 -10.08 -6.12 -10.53
C ASP A 67 -10.27 -4.63 -10.91
N PRO A 68 -11.28 -4.28 -11.72
CA PRO A 68 -11.57 -2.89 -12.05
C PRO A 68 -11.96 -2.03 -10.84
N GLY A 69 -12.36 -2.64 -9.72
CA GLY A 69 -12.66 -1.97 -8.46
C GLY A 69 -11.44 -1.71 -7.57
N ALA A 70 -10.26 -2.23 -7.94
CA ALA A 70 -9.03 -2.05 -7.17
C ALA A 70 -8.35 -0.72 -7.50
N ASN A 71 -8.06 0.08 -6.46
CA ASN A 71 -7.29 1.32 -6.61
C ASN A 71 -5.78 1.08 -6.77
N HIS A 72 -5.30 -0.09 -6.36
CA HIS A 72 -3.89 -0.46 -6.39
C HIS A 72 -3.73 -1.92 -6.84
N SER A 73 -2.66 -2.20 -7.57
CA SER A 73 -2.22 -3.56 -7.87
C SER A 73 -1.29 -4.06 -6.76
N PHE A 74 -1.33 -5.35 -6.47
CA PHE A 74 -0.55 -5.95 -5.37
C PHE A 74 0.34 -7.07 -5.88
N MET A 75 1.52 -7.21 -5.28
CA MET A 75 2.43 -8.34 -5.51
C MET A 75 2.95 -8.84 -4.18
N THR A 76 2.97 -10.16 -4.03
CA THR A 76 3.48 -10.76 -2.78
C THR A 76 4.99 -10.57 -2.66
N SER A 77 5.45 -10.28 -1.44
CA SER A 77 6.88 -10.19 -1.11
C SER A 77 7.64 -11.47 -1.47
N LEU A 78 6.99 -12.64 -1.31
CA LEU A 78 7.54 -13.94 -1.68
C LEU A 78 7.82 -14.04 -3.19
N PHE A 79 6.87 -13.62 -4.03
CA PHE A 79 7.06 -13.65 -5.48
C PHE A 79 8.11 -12.61 -5.91
N ALA A 80 8.06 -11.39 -5.36
CA ALA A 80 9.06 -10.37 -5.65
C ALA A 80 10.49 -10.84 -5.34
N GLY A 81 10.68 -11.59 -4.24
CA GLY A 81 11.96 -12.21 -3.91
C GLY A 81 12.43 -13.23 -4.97
N LYS A 82 11.52 -14.02 -5.54
CA LYS A 82 11.85 -14.98 -6.62
C LYS A 82 12.34 -14.30 -7.90
N ILE A 83 11.82 -13.12 -8.21
CA ILE A 83 12.19 -12.34 -9.40
C ILE A 83 13.26 -11.28 -9.11
N GLY A 84 13.84 -11.27 -7.90
CA GLY A 84 14.89 -10.34 -7.50
C GLY A 84 14.45 -8.87 -7.50
N ARG A 85 13.16 -8.58 -7.30
CA ARG A 85 12.65 -7.21 -7.24
C ARG A 85 12.82 -6.62 -5.85
N VAL A 86 13.41 -5.44 -5.82
CA VAL A 86 13.57 -4.64 -4.61
C VAL A 86 12.39 -3.67 -4.50
N SER A 87 11.77 -3.61 -3.33
CA SER A 87 10.73 -2.62 -3.05
C SER A 87 11.33 -1.29 -2.63
N GLU A 88 10.65 -0.20 -2.95
CA GLU A 88 10.95 1.14 -2.49
C GLU A 88 9.82 1.71 -1.61
N PRO A 89 10.07 2.73 -0.78
CA PRO A 89 9.04 3.34 0.03
C PRO A 89 7.94 4.00 -0.82
N LEU A 90 6.68 3.81 -0.43
CA LEU A 90 5.54 4.58 -0.93
C LEU A 90 5.62 6.03 -0.44
N GLU A 91 5.07 6.94 -1.25
CA GLU A 91 4.91 8.36 -0.91
C GLU A 91 3.81 8.58 0.14
N PHE A 92 2.93 7.60 0.31
CA PHE A 92 1.84 7.54 1.27
C PHE A 92 1.87 6.21 2.04
N GLU A 93 1.13 6.15 3.13
CA GLU A 93 0.86 4.90 3.85
C GLU A 93 -0.49 4.34 3.42
N LEU A 94 -0.51 3.09 2.95
CA LEU A 94 -1.73 2.39 2.58
C LEU A 94 -2.22 1.54 3.74
N CYS A 95 -3.43 1.81 4.22
CA CYS A 95 -4.06 1.05 5.29
C CYS A 95 -5.05 0.05 4.70
N LEU A 96 -4.80 -1.24 4.84
CA LEU A 96 -5.63 -2.32 4.32
C LEU A 96 -6.42 -2.98 5.44
N SER A 97 -7.75 -3.03 5.31
CA SER A 97 -8.57 -3.86 6.20
C SER A 97 -8.46 -5.34 5.81
N THR A 98 -8.15 -6.20 6.78
CA THR A 98 -8.21 -7.66 6.65
C THR A 98 -9.63 -8.18 6.87
N LEU A 99 -9.86 -9.45 6.55
CA LEU A 99 -11.14 -10.12 6.82
C LEU A 99 -11.46 -10.22 8.32
N LEU A 100 -10.43 -10.19 9.17
CA LEU A 100 -10.58 -10.17 10.63
C LEU A 100 -10.92 -8.78 11.19
N GLY A 101 -11.09 -7.77 10.33
CA GLY A 101 -11.38 -6.41 10.74
C GLY A 101 -10.18 -5.66 11.35
N VAL A 102 -8.99 -6.27 11.34
CA VAL A 102 -7.74 -5.60 11.69
C VAL A 102 -7.16 -4.88 10.48
N TYR A 103 -6.36 -3.86 10.72
CA TYR A 103 -5.73 -3.05 9.68
C TYR A 103 -4.24 -3.35 9.57
N VAL A 104 -3.76 -3.45 8.33
CA VAL A 104 -2.35 -3.61 7.97
C VAL A 104 -1.87 -2.34 7.31
N MET A 105 -0.76 -1.80 7.79
CA MET A 105 -0.10 -0.65 7.17
C MET A 105 0.93 -1.15 6.16
N ILE A 106 0.83 -0.66 4.93
CA ILE A 106 1.76 -0.93 3.85
C ILE A 106 2.38 0.37 3.38
N ASP A 107 3.70 0.39 3.31
CA ASP A 107 4.52 1.56 3.03
C ASP A 107 5.55 1.30 1.92
N HIS A 108 5.42 0.19 1.17
CA HIS A 108 6.36 -0.21 0.13
C HIS A 108 5.69 -0.62 -1.18
N VAL A 109 6.37 -0.37 -2.29
CA VAL A 109 5.94 -0.65 -3.67
C VAL A 109 7.09 -1.20 -4.52
N PHE A 110 6.76 -2.05 -5.48
CA PHE A 110 7.66 -2.48 -6.56
C PHE A 110 7.34 -1.67 -7.81
N LYS A 111 8.12 -0.62 -8.09
CA LYS A 111 7.86 0.25 -9.24
C LYS A 111 8.37 -0.30 -10.56
N ASN A 112 7.74 0.13 -11.65
CA ASN A 112 8.17 -0.12 -13.03
C ASN A 112 8.44 -1.60 -13.32
N CYS A 113 7.60 -2.49 -12.78
CA CYS A 113 7.67 -3.90 -13.08
C CYS A 113 7.16 -4.11 -14.51
N VAL A 114 8.01 -4.68 -15.36
CA VAL A 114 7.61 -5.08 -16.72
C VAL A 114 6.70 -6.30 -16.59
N ILE A 115 5.45 -6.13 -17.00
CA ILE A 115 4.49 -7.21 -17.21
C ILE A 115 4.32 -7.44 -18.70
N LYS A 116 4.12 -8.69 -19.09
CA LYS A 116 3.83 -9.06 -20.46
C LYS A 116 2.50 -9.81 -20.54
N ILE A 117 1.65 -9.35 -21.45
CA ILE A 117 0.37 -9.96 -21.79
C ILE A 117 0.43 -10.22 -23.30
N ASP A 118 0.44 -11.48 -23.69
CA ASP A 118 0.71 -11.92 -25.06
C ASP A 118 2.00 -11.29 -25.63
N CYS A 119 1.87 -10.42 -26.63
CA CYS A 119 2.99 -9.70 -27.27
C CYS A 119 3.19 -8.29 -26.73
N TYR A 120 2.38 -7.84 -25.76
CA TYR A 120 2.43 -6.48 -25.22
C TYR A 120 3.20 -6.44 -23.90
N GLU A 121 4.11 -5.49 -23.79
CA GLU A 121 4.82 -5.17 -22.54
C GLU A 121 4.26 -3.88 -21.94
N LEU A 122 3.99 -3.91 -20.65
CA LEU A 122 3.45 -2.78 -19.89
C LEU A 122 4.30 -2.59 -18.63
N LEU A 123 4.41 -1.34 -18.17
CA LEU A 123 4.97 -1.04 -16.85
C LEU A 123 3.83 -0.97 -15.84
N ALA A 124 3.99 -1.67 -14.72
CA ALA A 124 3.05 -1.66 -13.62
C ALA A 124 3.78 -1.49 -12.28
N ASP A 125 3.14 -0.77 -11.37
CA ASP A 125 3.57 -0.65 -9.98
C ASP A 125 2.75 -1.61 -9.12
N PHE A 126 3.41 -2.33 -8.22
CA PHE A 126 2.76 -3.29 -7.34
C PHE A 126 3.03 -2.95 -5.88
N VAL A 127 1.97 -2.68 -5.12
CA VAL A 127 2.06 -2.52 -3.67
C VAL A 127 2.51 -3.84 -3.05
N LYS A 128 3.52 -3.76 -2.18
CA LYS A 128 4.13 -4.93 -1.56
C LYS A 128 3.17 -5.53 -0.54
N LEU A 129 2.72 -6.74 -0.80
CA LEU A 129 1.83 -7.47 0.08
C LEU A 129 2.57 -8.60 0.80
N ASN A 130 2.49 -8.66 2.12
CA ASN A 130 2.95 -9.82 2.88
C ASN A 130 1.73 -10.65 3.27
N MET A 131 1.69 -11.89 2.80
CA MET A 131 0.52 -12.76 3.00
C MET A 131 0.27 -13.08 4.47
N CYS A 132 1.32 -13.10 5.31
CA CYS A 132 1.19 -13.32 6.75
C CYS A 132 0.46 -12.20 7.47
N ASP A 133 0.35 -11.01 6.86
CA ASP A 133 -0.30 -9.86 7.47
C ASP A 133 -1.82 -9.87 7.20
N LEU A 134 -2.30 -10.74 6.30
CA LEU A 134 -3.71 -10.81 5.87
C LEU A 134 -4.54 -11.92 6.54
N VAL A 135 -3.91 -12.77 7.35
CA VAL A 135 -4.51 -13.94 8.02
C VAL A 135 -4.71 -13.72 9.52
#